data_AF-A0A7J9S1G7-F1
#
_entry.id   AF-A0A7J9S1G7-F1
#
_cell.length_a   1.000
_cell.length_b   1.000
_cell.length_c   1.000
_cell.angle_alpha   90.00
_cell.angle_beta   90.00
_cell.angle_gamma   90.00
#
_symmetry.space_group_name_H-M   'P 1'
#
loop_
_entity.id
_entity.type
_entity.pdbx_description
1 polymer ?
#
loop_
_entity_poly.entity_id
_entity_poly.type
_entity_poly.pdbx_seq_one_letter_code
_entity_poly.pdbx_strand_id
1 'polypeptide(L)'
;MISENLSIVLVFILYLLVVMGVGMYFYRRNETISDYVLGGRKLNSWVAALSAQASDMSGWLLMGLPGVAYLSGMSEIWIGVGLAIGTYLNWKFVAERLRRYTEIAKDSITIPVYLENRFRDQSKLLRIVSAFFIMLFFLLYTSSGLVAGGKLFNLVFGVDYTLAVTIGALVIIGYTFLGGFLAVSWTDFIQGSLMFIAIFLIPIMGISQVGGIDATMNAWNSISPDYLNPFTNLDGESLGIMGLASALAWGLGYFGMPHILVRFMAIKSADKVPKARKIATTWVVISLFMAVLVGMVGAVALGAPLDDPEHVFMAMAQGLFPSLIAGLFLAGVLAAIMSTADSQLLVTASAITEDIYALLNKNASQKELLWISRFAVIVVAAIAYYFAIVPGSSVMGLVSYAWAGFGGAFGPVILLSLYWKRMTRNGALAGLLSCGFMVILWKNLSGGIFDLYEIVPAFLLASVMITVVSLMDKEPSLEIQEEFDRAVSEMK
;
A
#
# COMPACT_ATOMS: atom_id res chain seq x y z
N MET A 1 -3.11 -19.26 -29.02
CA MET A 1 -4.21 -19.22 -28.03
C MET A 1 -4.23 -20.39 -27.04
N ILE A 2 -4.60 -21.64 -27.39
CA ILE A 2 -4.72 -22.74 -26.39
C ILE A 2 -3.36 -23.13 -25.76
N SER A 3 -2.30 -23.25 -26.57
CA SER A 3 -0.94 -23.56 -26.07
C SER A 3 -0.30 -22.40 -25.29
N GLU A 4 -0.53 -21.16 -25.72
CA GLU A 4 -0.04 -19.95 -25.03
C GLU A 4 -0.71 -19.76 -23.66
N ASN A 5 -2.03 -19.96 -23.59
CA ASN A 5 -2.77 -19.92 -22.34
C ASN A 5 -2.31 -21.03 -21.39
N LEU A 6 -1.98 -22.22 -21.91
CA LEU A 6 -1.45 -23.30 -21.07
C LEU A 6 -0.12 -22.93 -20.41
N SER A 7 0.81 -22.30 -21.13
CA SER A 7 2.08 -21.84 -20.55
C SER A 7 1.86 -20.83 -19.41
N ILE A 8 0.96 -19.87 -19.62
CA ILE A 8 0.64 -18.86 -18.60
C ILE A 8 -0.01 -19.51 -17.37
N VAL A 9 -0.98 -20.41 -17.58
CA VAL A 9 -1.62 -21.17 -16.49
C VAL A 9 -0.59 -21.97 -15.69
N LEU A 10 0.34 -22.65 -16.36
CA LEU A 10 1.40 -23.41 -15.68
C LEU A 10 2.29 -22.52 -14.81
N VAL A 11 2.66 -21.32 -15.29
CA VAL A 11 3.43 -20.35 -14.50
C VAL A 11 2.63 -19.86 -13.30
N PHE A 12 1.35 -19.57 -13.46
CA PHE A 12 0.47 -19.17 -12.36
C PHE A 12 0.37 -20.27 -11.29
N ILE A 13 0.17 -21.52 -11.70
CA ILE A 13 0.13 -22.67 -10.78
C ILE A 13 1.46 -22.79 -10.04
N LEU A 14 2.59 -22.73 -10.74
CA LEU A 14 3.91 -22.82 -10.12
C LEU A 14 4.14 -21.69 -9.12
N TYR A 15 3.79 -20.45 -9.50
CA TYR A 15 3.86 -19.28 -8.64
C TYR A 15 3.01 -19.46 -7.37
N LEU A 16 1.76 -19.90 -7.51
CA LEU A 16 0.86 -20.15 -6.38
C LEU A 16 1.41 -21.26 -5.47
N LEU A 17 1.96 -22.34 -6.04
CA LEU A 17 2.59 -23.41 -5.25
C LEU A 17 3.79 -22.91 -4.44
N VAL A 18 4.61 -22.02 -5.00
CA VAL A 18 5.74 -21.40 -4.29
C VAL A 18 5.23 -20.55 -3.11
N VAL A 19 4.26 -19.66 -3.35
CA VAL A 19 3.71 -18.78 -2.30
C VAL A 19 3.01 -19.60 -1.21
N MET A 20 2.19 -20.59 -1.59
CA MET A 20 1.55 -21.51 -0.65
C MET A 20 2.58 -22.33 0.13
N GLY A 21 3.66 -22.79 -0.51
CA GLY A 21 4.76 -23.50 0.13
C GLY A 21 5.42 -22.71 1.25
N VAL A 22 5.70 -21.42 1.00
CA VAL A 22 6.21 -20.49 2.02
C VAL A 22 5.18 -20.30 3.14
N GLY A 23 3.90 -20.11 2.79
CA GLY A 23 2.80 -20.02 3.75
C GLY A 23 2.72 -21.22 4.70
N MET A 24 2.72 -22.44 4.16
CA MET A 24 2.68 -23.68 4.93
C MET A 24 3.93 -23.87 5.83
N TYR A 25 5.10 -23.44 5.35
CA TYR A 25 6.34 -23.52 6.12
C TYR A 25 6.28 -22.67 7.39
N PHE A 26 5.72 -21.45 7.31
CA PHE A 26 5.58 -20.55 8.46
C PHE A 26 4.31 -20.83 9.29
N TYR A 27 3.25 -21.40 8.72
CA TYR A 27 2.03 -21.79 9.44
C TYR A 27 2.35 -22.63 10.68
N ARG A 28 3.27 -23.59 10.56
CA ARG A 28 3.69 -24.48 11.65
C ARG A 28 4.52 -23.80 12.75
N ARG A 29 4.86 -22.52 12.59
CA ARG A 29 5.69 -21.74 13.52
C ARG A 29 4.95 -20.58 14.18
N ASN A 30 3.67 -20.38 13.84
CA ASN A 30 2.82 -19.37 14.46
C ASN A 30 2.17 -19.95 15.72
N GLU A 31 2.87 -19.89 16.86
CA GLU A 31 2.37 -20.43 18.14
C GLU A 31 1.63 -19.38 18.98
N THR A 32 1.92 -18.08 18.77
CA THR A 32 1.33 -16.96 19.52
C THR A 32 0.71 -15.90 18.60
N ILE A 33 -0.16 -15.05 19.15
CA ILE A 33 -0.73 -13.93 18.38
C ILE A 33 0.32 -12.89 17.96
N SER A 34 1.37 -12.69 18.76
CA SER A 34 2.49 -11.81 18.41
C SER A 34 3.28 -12.36 17.21
N ASP A 35 3.48 -13.67 17.14
CA ASP A 35 4.07 -14.31 15.95
C ASP A 35 3.17 -14.16 14.73
N TYR A 36 1.86 -14.27 14.90
CA TYR A 36 0.89 -14.13 13.80
C TYR A 36 0.75 -12.69 13.28
N VAL A 37 0.81 -11.69 14.15
CA VAL A 37 0.52 -10.27 13.81
C VAL A 37 1.78 -9.45 13.52
N LEU A 38 2.90 -9.70 14.22
CA LEU A 38 4.15 -8.94 14.07
C LEU A 38 5.37 -9.82 13.76
N GLY A 39 5.21 -11.14 13.71
CA GLY A 39 6.30 -12.06 13.43
C GLY A 39 7.40 -12.06 14.50
N GLY A 40 7.06 -11.68 15.73
CA GLY A 40 7.98 -11.62 16.86
C GLY A 40 9.18 -10.68 16.66
N ARG A 41 9.05 -9.65 15.80
CA ARG A 41 10.12 -8.69 15.46
C ARG A 41 11.41 -9.36 14.95
N LYS A 42 11.30 -10.26 13.98
CA LYS A 42 12.45 -11.03 13.47
C LYS A 42 12.94 -10.59 12.10
N LEU A 43 12.38 -9.53 11.50
CA LEU A 43 12.71 -9.16 10.12
C LEU A 43 14.14 -8.61 10.00
N ASN A 44 14.85 -9.08 8.97
CA ASN A 44 16.12 -8.48 8.56
C ASN A 44 15.88 -7.30 7.61
N SER A 45 16.91 -6.52 7.31
CA SER A 45 16.79 -5.31 6.48
C SER A 45 16.21 -5.55 5.07
N TRP A 46 16.51 -6.69 4.45
CA TRP A 46 16.05 -7.00 3.10
C TRP A 46 14.58 -7.37 3.08
N VAL A 47 14.17 -8.29 3.96
CA VAL A 47 12.79 -8.74 4.06
C VAL A 47 11.90 -7.59 4.52
N ALA A 48 12.33 -6.78 5.50
CA ALA A 48 11.56 -5.62 5.92
C ALA A 48 11.40 -4.57 4.81
N ALA A 49 12.47 -4.30 4.05
CA ALA A 49 12.43 -3.34 2.95
C ALA A 49 11.50 -3.81 1.83
N LEU A 50 11.74 -5.00 1.29
CA LEU A 50 10.95 -5.51 0.17
C LEU A 50 9.52 -5.87 0.59
N SER A 51 9.29 -6.32 1.83
CA SER A 51 7.92 -6.50 2.33
C SER A 51 7.17 -5.19 2.46
N ALA A 52 7.80 -4.15 2.99
CA ALA A 52 7.19 -2.83 3.02
C ALA A 52 6.86 -2.33 1.61
N GLN A 53 7.78 -2.49 0.65
CA GLN A 53 7.53 -2.01 -0.71
C GLN A 53 6.54 -2.88 -1.49
N ALA A 54 6.55 -4.20 -1.37
CA ALA A 54 5.60 -5.06 -2.07
C ALA A 54 4.18 -4.97 -1.48
N SER A 55 4.05 -4.73 -0.18
CA SER A 55 2.74 -4.50 0.45
C SER A 55 2.17 -3.11 0.21
N ASP A 56 3.02 -2.16 -0.14
CA ASP A 56 2.65 -0.82 -0.61
C ASP A 56 2.24 -0.82 -2.09
N MET A 57 3.05 -1.50 -2.90
CA MET A 57 2.94 -1.52 -4.34
C MET A 57 1.96 -2.59 -4.78
N SER A 58 0.67 -2.26 -4.67
CA SER A 58 -0.43 -3.09 -5.11
C SER A 58 -0.47 -3.25 -6.64
N GLY A 59 -1.56 -3.81 -7.16
CA GLY A 59 -1.88 -3.76 -8.60
C GLY A 59 -1.78 -2.35 -9.20
N TRP A 60 -1.86 -1.28 -8.40
CA TRP A 60 -1.71 0.10 -8.87
C TRP A 60 -0.33 0.38 -9.50
N LEU A 61 0.78 -0.19 -8.97
CA LEU A 61 2.12 0.06 -9.53
C LEU A 61 2.26 -0.50 -10.95
N LEU A 62 1.64 -1.64 -11.22
CA LEU A 62 1.75 -2.36 -12.49
C LEU A 62 0.57 -2.09 -13.44
N MET A 63 -0.54 -1.53 -12.95
CA MET A 63 -1.73 -1.27 -13.77
C MET A 63 -2.15 0.20 -13.70
N GLY A 64 -2.37 0.74 -12.49
CA GLY A 64 -2.87 2.10 -12.29
C GLY A 64 -1.94 3.19 -12.80
N LEU A 65 -0.71 3.25 -12.28
CA LEU A 65 0.28 4.27 -12.66
C LEU A 65 0.70 4.18 -14.14
N PRO A 66 1.00 2.98 -14.68
CA PRO A 66 1.21 2.84 -16.12
C PRO A 66 -0.03 3.25 -16.92
N GLY A 67 -1.24 2.94 -16.46
CA GLY A 67 -2.48 3.29 -17.15
C GLY A 67 -2.73 4.80 -17.25
N VAL A 68 -2.51 5.55 -16.16
CA VAL A 68 -2.59 7.02 -16.24
C VAL A 68 -1.47 7.62 -17.06
N ALA A 69 -0.25 7.08 -16.99
CA ALA A 69 0.88 7.54 -17.82
C ALA A 69 0.69 7.20 -19.31
N TYR A 70 -0.01 6.12 -19.63
CA TYR A 70 -0.42 5.78 -21.00
C TYR A 70 -1.37 6.85 -21.56
N LEU A 71 -2.30 7.34 -20.74
CA LEU A 71 -3.26 8.37 -21.12
C LEU A 71 -2.68 9.79 -21.14
N SER A 72 -1.81 10.14 -20.19
CA SER A 72 -1.43 11.53 -19.92
C SER A 72 0.05 11.84 -20.16
N GLY A 73 0.89 10.82 -20.39
CA GLY A 73 2.31 11.01 -20.65
C GLY A 73 3.13 11.39 -19.41
N MET A 74 4.14 12.25 -19.60
CA MET A 74 5.14 12.57 -18.57
C MET A 74 4.57 13.36 -17.38
N SER A 75 3.41 14.01 -17.50
CA SER A 75 2.78 14.75 -16.40
C SER A 75 2.58 13.92 -15.13
N GLU A 76 2.36 12.61 -15.30
CA GLU A 76 2.09 11.67 -14.20
C GLU A 76 3.34 11.32 -13.37
N ILE A 77 4.53 11.72 -13.81
CA ILE A 77 5.79 11.46 -13.10
C ILE A 77 5.79 12.03 -11.68
N TRP A 78 5.05 13.10 -11.43
CA TRP A 78 5.00 13.76 -10.12
C TRP A 78 4.37 12.91 -9.03
N ILE A 79 3.48 11.98 -9.37
CA ILE A 79 2.97 10.97 -8.44
C ILE A 79 4.14 10.10 -7.98
N GLY A 80 4.95 9.63 -8.92
CA GLY A 80 6.16 8.85 -8.66
C GLY A 80 7.19 9.62 -7.81
N VAL A 81 7.42 10.90 -8.13
CA VAL A 81 8.33 11.77 -7.36
C VAL A 81 7.82 11.96 -5.93
N GLY A 82 6.53 12.27 -5.76
CA GLY A 82 5.90 12.42 -4.45
C GLY A 82 6.06 11.18 -3.59
N LEU A 83 5.78 10.01 -4.16
CA LEU A 83 5.91 8.73 -3.46
C LEU A 83 7.37 8.35 -3.15
N ALA A 84 8.31 8.63 -4.04
CA ALA A 84 9.73 8.42 -3.77
C ALA A 84 10.21 9.27 -2.58
N ILE A 85 9.82 10.56 -2.55
CA ILE A 85 10.12 11.46 -1.44
C ILE A 85 9.44 10.95 -0.16
N GLY A 86 8.14 10.66 -0.22
CA GLY A 86 7.37 10.15 0.91
C GLY A 86 7.95 8.87 1.51
N THR A 87 8.31 7.90 0.67
CA THR A 87 9.01 6.67 1.07
C THR A 87 10.29 6.99 1.82
N TYR A 88 11.17 7.78 1.22
CA TYR A 88 12.46 8.11 1.84
C TYR A 88 12.27 8.81 3.19
N LEU A 89 11.36 9.77 3.26
CA LEU A 89 11.06 10.51 4.48
C LEU A 89 10.41 9.61 5.55
N ASN A 90 9.51 8.71 5.18
CA ASN A 90 8.89 7.75 6.09
C ASN A 90 9.95 6.82 6.72
N TRP A 91 10.83 6.25 5.89
CA TRP A 91 11.95 5.45 6.40
C TRP A 91 12.94 6.25 7.24
N LYS A 92 13.15 7.53 6.92
CA LYS A 92 14.09 8.39 7.65
C LYS A 92 13.54 8.87 8.99
N PHE A 93 12.27 9.25 9.04
CA PHE A 93 11.70 9.91 10.20
C PHE A 93 10.83 8.98 11.06
N VAL A 94 10.13 8.02 10.47
CA VAL A 94 9.18 7.17 11.19
C VAL A 94 9.78 5.82 11.53
N ALA A 95 10.40 5.12 10.57
CA ALA A 95 10.74 3.70 10.74
C ALA A 95 11.57 3.40 12.01
N GLU A 96 12.64 4.16 12.25
CA GLU A 96 13.51 3.93 13.41
C GLU A 96 12.81 4.27 14.73
N ARG A 97 12.17 5.46 14.81
CA ARG A 97 11.50 5.92 16.01
C ARG A 97 10.31 5.03 16.37
N LEU A 98 9.51 4.66 15.37
CA LEU A 98 8.36 3.78 15.58
C LEU A 98 8.79 2.39 16.05
N ARG A 99 9.85 1.83 15.46
CA ARG A 99 10.40 0.53 15.90
C ARG A 99 10.77 0.55 17.38
N ARG A 100 11.52 1.58 17.84
CA ARG A 100 11.95 1.71 19.23
C ARG A 100 10.77 1.99 20.16
N TYR A 101 9.92 2.95 19.80
CA TYR A 101 8.85 3.40 20.69
C TYR A 101 7.80 2.30 20.87
N THR A 102 7.48 1.53 19.83
CA THR A 102 6.54 0.41 19.99
C THR A 102 7.05 -0.67 20.96
N GLU A 103 8.35 -0.93 21.02
CA GLU A 103 8.97 -1.85 21.99
C GLU A 103 8.90 -1.29 23.42
N ILE A 104 9.22 -0.01 23.58
CA ILE A 104 9.18 0.70 24.87
C ILE A 104 7.76 0.85 25.41
N ALA A 105 6.80 1.11 24.53
CA ALA A 105 5.38 1.25 24.83
C ALA A 105 4.73 -0.14 24.99
N LYS A 106 5.20 -0.92 25.96
CA LYS A 106 4.70 -2.26 26.33
C LYS A 106 4.70 -3.28 25.19
N ASP A 107 5.76 -3.26 24.37
CA ASP A 107 5.90 -4.14 23.20
C ASP A 107 4.64 -4.20 22.32
N SER A 108 4.14 -3.03 21.95
CA SER A 108 2.94 -2.86 21.13
C SER A 108 3.09 -3.57 19.79
N ILE A 109 2.12 -4.42 19.46
CA ILE A 109 2.10 -5.24 18.24
C ILE A 109 1.23 -4.68 17.11
N THR A 110 0.31 -3.75 17.41
CA THR A 110 -0.49 -3.01 16.42
C THR A 110 -0.31 -1.51 16.58
N ILE A 111 -0.61 -0.74 15.53
CA ILE A 111 -0.61 0.73 15.58
C ILE A 111 -1.64 1.27 16.60
N PRO A 112 -2.88 0.76 16.66
CA PRO A 112 -3.83 1.16 17.69
C PRO A 112 -3.35 0.87 19.13
N VAL A 113 -2.72 -0.28 19.38
CA VAL A 113 -2.11 -0.61 20.69
C VAL A 113 -0.97 0.35 21.01
N TYR A 114 -0.13 0.69 20.03
CA TYR A 114 0.91 1.69 20.21
C TYR A 114 0.33 3.04 20.64
N LEU A 115 -0.71 3.53 19.96
CA LEU A 115 -1.36 4.80 20.33
C LEU A 115 -2.00 4.72 21.72
N GLU A 116 -2.66 3.62 22.06
CA GLU A 116 -3.21 3.39 23.41
C GLU A 116 -2.10 3.49 24.48
N ASN A 117 -0.99 2.79 24.28
CA ASN A 117 0.09 2.71 25.26
C ASN A 117 0.89 4.02 25.34
N ARG A 118 1.20 4.64 24.19
CA ARG A 118 1.89 5.93 24.07
C ARG A 118 1.23 7.02 24.90
N PHE A 119 -0.10 7.04 24.94
CA PHE A 119 -0.87 8.04 25.67
C PHE A 119 -1.49 7.50 26.97
N ARG A 120 -1.22 6.23 27.32
CA ARG A 120 -1.81 5.51 28.46
C ARG A 120 -3.33 5.66 28.54
N ASP A 121 -4.00 5.49 27.38
CA ASP A 121 -5.44 5.68 27.24
C ASP A 121 -6.21 4.60 28.03
N GLN A 122 -6.77 5.00 29.17
CA GLN A 122 -7.60 4.12 30.01
C GLN A 122 -8.98 3.85 29.40
N SER A 123 -9.49 4.76 28.56
CA SER A 123 -10.81 4.64 27.93
C SER A 123 -10.83 3.67 26.75
N LYS A 124 -9.66 3.32 26.20
CA LYS A 124 -9.48 2.50 24.99
C LYS A 124 -10.08 3.10 23.71
N LEU A 125 -10.59 4.33 23.75
CA LEU A 125 -11.22 4.93 22.56
C LEU A 125 -10.22 5.18 21.44
N LEU A 126 -8.96 5.55 21.71
CA LEU A 126 -7.96 5.67 20.64
C LEU A 126 -7.81 4.37 19.86
N ARG A 127 -7.78 3.25 20.59
CA ARG A 127 -7.65 1.92 20.00
C ARG A 127 -8.86 1.56 19.15
N ILE A 128 -10.06 1.73 19.69
CA ILE A 128 -11.33 1.41 19.00
C ILE A 128 -11.53 2.30 17.77
N VAL A 129 -11.33 3.62 17.90
CA VAL A 129 -11.49 4.57 16.79
C VAL A 129 -10.45 4.30 15.70
N SER A 130 -9.20 4.00 16.06
CA SER A 130 -8.18 3.62 15.08
C SER A 130 -8.56 2.33 14.36
N ALA A 131 -9.02 1.30 15.09
CA ALA A 131 -9.48 0.05 14.50
C ALA A 131 -10.64 0.24 13.52
N PHE A 132 -11.59 1.12 13.83
CA PHE A 132 -12.68 1.49 12.94
C PHE A 132 -12.18 2.10 11.62
N PHE A 133 -11.29 3.09 11.67
CA PHE A 133 -10.75 3.69 10.45
C PHE A 133 -9.88 2.72 9.64
N ILE A 134 -9.13 1.84 10.32
CA ILE A 134 -8.39 0.74 9.68
C ILE A 134 -9.34 -0.15 8.88
N MET A 135 -10.43 -0.62 9.51
CA MET A 135 -11.42 -1.46 8.83
C MET A 135 -12.06 -0.73 7.65
N LEU A 136 -12.48 0.53 7.84
CA LEU A 136 -13.17 1.31 6.81
C LEU A 136 -12.31 1.49 5.55
N PHE A 137 -11.08 1.98 5.70
CA PHE A 137 -10.24 2.30 4.54
C PHE A 137 -9.56 1.07 3.94
N PHE A 138 -9.20 0.05 4.74
CA PHE A 138 -8.68 -1.20 4.16
C PHE A 138 -9.73 -2.01 3.43
N LEU A 139 -11.00 -1.93 3.79
CA LEU A 139 -12.06 -2.56 3.01
C LEU A 139 -12.08 -2.02 1.57
N LEU A 140 -12.02 -0.69 1.41
CA LEU A 140 -11.96 -0.05 0.08
C LEU A 140 -10.66 -0.38 -0.65
N TYR A 141 -9.54 -0.36 0.07
CA TYR A 141 -8.23 -0.66 -0.52
C TYR A 141 -8.12 -2.13 -0.96
N THR A 142 -8.55 -3.08 -0.13
CA THR A 142 -8.56 -4.50 -0.48
C THR A 142 -9.51 -4.76 -1.65
N SER A 143 -10.64 -4.05 -1.72
CA SER A 143 -11.54 -4.12 -2.88
C SER A 143 -10.81 -3.73 -4.18
N SER A 144 -9.96 -2.69 -4.16
CA SER A 144 -9.14 -2.33 -5.34
C SER A 144 -8.21 -3.45 -5.80
N GLY A 145 -7.65 -4.23 -4.87
CA GLY A 145 -6.84 -5.39 -5.18
C GLY A 145 -7.66 -6.50 -5.85
N LEU A 146 -8.87 -6.75 -5.37
CA LEU A 146 -9.79 -7.72 -5.98
C LEU A 146 -10.23 -7.29 -7.38
N VAL A 147 -10.50 -5.99 -7.60
CA VAL A 147 -10.79 -5.42 -8.93
C VAL A 147 -9.59 -5.63 -9.87
N ALA A 148 -8.38 -5.31 -9.43
CA ALA A 148 -7.16 -5.52 -10.21
C ALA A 148 -6.96 -7.01 -10.58
N GLY A 149 -7.22 -7.92 -9.63
CA GLY A 149 -7.19 -9.36 -9.87
C GLY A 149 -8.24 -9.81 -10.88
N GLY A 150 -9.45 -9.26 -10.80
CA GLY A 150 -10.53 -9.49 -11.76
C GLY A 150 -10.14 -9.04 -13.17
N LYS A 151 -9.60 -7.82 -13.31
CA LYS A 151 -9.10 -7.31 -14.60
C LYS A 151 -7.99 -8.19 -15.19
N LEU A 152 -7.02 -8.60 -14.36
CA LEU A 152 -5.95 -9.52 -14.77
C LEU A 152 -6.52 -10.83 -15.33
N PHE A 153 -7.40 -11.50 -14.58
CA PHE A 153 -7.94 -12.79 -15.00
C PHE A 153 -8.91 -12.67 -16.19
N ASN A 154 -9.68 -11.59 -16.25
CA ASN A 154 -10.56 -11.29 -17.38
C ASN A 154 -9.75 -11.09 -18.67
N LEU A 155 -8.69 -10.27 -18.64
CA LEU A 155 -7.85 -10.01 -19.81
C LEU A 155 -7.08 -11.26 -20.25
N VAL A 156 -6.47 -11.98 -19.31
CA VAL A 156 -5.55 -13.08 -19.63
C VAL A 156 -6.31 -14.35 -20.06
N PHE A 157 -7.43 -14.67 -19.40
CA PHE A 157 -8.17 -15.91 -19.64
C PHE A 157 -9.46 -15.73 -20.43
N GLY A 158 -9.89 -14.49 -20.70
CA GLY A 158 -11.12 -14.20 -21.44
C GLY A 158 -12.38 -14.66 -20.70
N VAL A 159 -12.31 -14.88 -19.39
CA VAL A 159 -13.44 -15.28 -18.56
C VAL A 159 -14.26 -14.05 -18.16
N ASP A 160 -15.56 -14.24 -17.91
CA ASP A 160 -16.43 -13.16 -17.42
C ASP A 160 -15.84 -12.46 -16.19
N TYR A 161 -16.00 -11.14 -16.10
CA TYR A 161 -15.42 -10.32 -15.03
C TYR A 161 -15.83 -10.79 -13.64
N THR A 162 -17.10 -11.18 -13.44
CA THR A 162 -17.58 -11.66 -12.15
C THR A 162 -16.86 -12.95 -11.76
N LEU A 163 -16.73 -13.88 -12.70
CA LEU A 163 -15.98 -15.11 -12.49
C LEU A 163 -14.50 -14.82 -12.23
N ALA A 164 -13.90 -13.87 -12.95
CA ALA A 164 -12.53 -13.44 -12.79
C ALA A 164 -12.24 -12.91 -11.38
N VAL A 165 -13.08 -11.99 -10.88
CA VAL A 165 -12.99 -11.45 -9.52
C VAL A 165 -13.20 -12.56 -8.49
N THR A 166 -14.15 -13.48 -8.73
CA THR A 166 -14.40 -14.62 -7.82
C THR A 166 -13.17 -15.50 -7.67
N ILE A 167 -12.53 -15.87 -8.79
CA ILE A 167 -11.31 -16.69 -8.77
C ILE A 167 -10.19 -15.94 -8.03
N GLY A 168 -9.98 -14.66 -8.34
CA GLY A 168 -8.97 -13.85 -7.67
C GLY A 168 -9.20 -13.73 -6.17
N ALA A 169 -10.44 -13.50 -5.74
CA ALA A 169 -10.79 -13.46 -4.32
C ALA A 169 -10.53 -14.79 -3.62
N LEU A 170 -10.93 -15.92 -4.21
CA LEU A 170 -10.68 -17.25 -3.64
C LEU A 170 -9.18 -17.55 -3.48
N VAL A 171 -8.39 -17.20 -4.50
CA VAL A 171 -6.93 -17.34 -4.46
C VAL A 171 -6.34 -16.49 -3.34
N ILE A 172 -6.70 -15.21 -3.27
CA ILE A 172 -6.17 -14.27 -2.27
C ILE A 172 -6.55 -14.68 -0.84
N ILE A 173 -7.82 -15.04 -0.62
CA ILE A 173 -8.32 -15.46 0.69
C ILE A 173 -7.61 -16.76 1.13
N GLY A 174 -7.49 -17.73 0.23
CA GLY A 174 -6.98 -19.07 0.55
C GLY A 174 -5.57 -19.06 1.16
N TYR A 175 -4.66 -18.24 0.64
CA TYR A 175 -3.28 -18.18 1.16
C TYR A 175 -3.13 -17.21 2.34
N THR A 176 -3.85 -16.07 2.34
CA THR A 176 -3.83 -15.09 3.44
C THR A 176 -4.25 -15.73 4.76
N PHE A 177 -5.27 -16.60 4.71
CA PHE A 177 -5.77 -17.33 5.86
C PHE A 177 -4.70 -18.19 6.55
N LEU A 178 -3.73 -18.74 5.79
CA LEU A 178 -2.74 -19.69 6.28
C LEU A 178 -1.42 -19.04 6.73
N GLY A 179 -1.00 -17.91 6.16
CA GLY A 179 0.39 -17.43 6.31
C GLY A 179 0.77 -16.83 7.67
N GLY A 180 0.01 -15.85 8.16
CA GLY A 180 0.48 -14.96 9.25
C GLY A 180 1.64 -14.05 8.82
N PHE A 181 2.03 -13.11 9.68
CA PHE A 181 2.88 -11.97 9.30
C PHE A 181 4.25 -12.35 8.73
N LEU A 182 4.93 -13.37 9.27
CA LEU A 182 6.22 -13.81 8.73
C LEU A 182 6.10 -14.45 7.35
N ALA A 183 5.05 -15.26 7.13
CA ALA A 183 4.82 -15.83 5.81
C ALA A 183 4.61 -14.71 4.79
N VAL A 184 3.72 -13.77 5.12
CA VAL A 184 3.43 -12.59 4.28
C VAL A 184 4.71 -11.83 3.99
N SER A 185 5.53 -11.54 5.01
CA SER A 185 6.78 -10.79 4.80
C SER A 185 7.77 -11.49 3.86
N TRP A 186 7.83 -12.82 3.90
CA TRP A 186 8.72 -13.61 3.03
C TRP A 186 8.15 -13.84 1.63
N THR A 187 6.83 -14.00 1.49
CA THR A 187 6.18 -14.02 0.19
C THR A 187 6.32 -12.67 -0.49
N ASP A 188 6.13 -11.57 0.25
CA ASP A 188 6.32 -10.21 -0.22
C ASP A 188 7.75 -9.98 -0.76
N PHE A 189 8.77 -10.53 -0.09
CA PHE A 189 10.15 -10.44 -0.58
C PHE A 189 10.33 -11.07 -1.96
N ILE A 190 9.73 -12.24 -2.18
CA ILE A 190 9.78 -12.95 -3.47
C ILE A 190 8.94 -12.20 -4.52
N GLN A 191 7.73 -11.81 -4.15
CA GLN A 191 6.77 -11.09 -4.99
C GLN A 191 7.32 -9.73 -5.43
N GLY A 192 7.84 -8.92 -4.51
CA GLY A 192 8.47 -7.64 -4.81
C GLY A 192 9.71 -7.76 -5.69
N SER A 193 10.46 -8.87 -5.59
CA SER A 193 11.59 -9.13 -6.49
C SER A 193 11.10 -9.46 -7.91
N LEU A 194 10.06 -10.26 -8.04
CA LEU A 194 9.44 -10.59 -9.33
C LEU A 194 8.85 -9.33 -10.01
N MET A 195 8.11 -8.53 -9.26
CA MET A 195 7.54 -7.26 -9.74
C MET A 195 8.63 -6.31 -10.26
N PHE A 196 9.73 -6.17 -9.53
CA PHE A 196 10.85 -5.31 -9.90
C PHE A 196 11.48 -5.72 -11.24
N ILE A 197 11.68 -7.03 -11.44
CA ILE A 197 12.22 -7.54 -12.69
C ILE A 197 11.25 -7.27 -13.84
N ALA A 198 9.96 -7.53 -13.65
CA ALA A 198 8.94 -7.35 -14.67
C ALA A 198 8.83 -5.87 -15.11
N ILE A 199 8.71 -4.96 -14.15
CA ILE A 199 8.56 -3.52 -14.44
C ILE A 199 9.81 -2.91 -15.07
N PHE A 200 10.98 -3.44 -14.75
CA PHE A 200 12.24 -2.97 -15.34
C PHE A 200 12.41 -3.42 -16.80
N LEU A 201 12.04 -4.66 -17.12
CA LEU A 201 12.30 -5.25 -18.46
C LEU A 201 11.28 -4.84 -19.53
N ILE A 202 10.00 -4.67 -19.17
CA ILE A 202 8.93 -4.35 -20.13
C ILE A 202 9.20 -3.07 -20.95
N PRO A 203 9.48 -1.90 -20.35
CA PRO A 203 9.66 -0.68 -21.13
C PRO A 203 10.92 -0.73 -21.99
N ILE A 204 11.98 -1.42 -21.53
CA ILE A 204 13.21 -1.62 -22.31
C ILE A 204 12.92 -2.41 -23.58
N MET A 205 12.16 -3.49 -23.48
CA MET A 205 11.76 -4.28 -24.65
C MET A 205 10.78 -3.54 -25.56
N GLY A 206 9.88 -2.74 -24.98
CA GLY A 206 8.97 -1.88 -25.76
C GLY A 206 9.73 -0.83 -26.59
N ILE A 207 10.72 -0.15 -25.99
CA ILE A 207 11.60 0.79 -26.71
C ILE A 207 12.33 0.09 -27.87
N SER A 208 12.83 -1.13 -27.63
CA SER A 208 13.46 -1.94 -28.67
C SER A 208 12.49 -2.27 -29.82
N GLN A 209 11.25 -2.65 -29.51
CA GLN A 209 10.22 -2.96 -30.51
C GLN A 209 9.85 -1.74 -31.38
N VAL A 210 9.79 -0.55 -30.79
CA VAL A 210 9.49 0.70 -31.51
C VAL A 210 10.63 1.12 -32.45
N GLY A 211 11.84 0.59 -32.25
CA GLY A 211 13.02 0.88 -33.08
C GLY A 211 14.15 1.63 -32.35
N GLY A 212 14.14 1.63 -31.01
CA GLY A 212 15.13 2.29 -30.17
C GLY A 212 14.67 3.66 -29.65
N ILE A 213 15.53 4.28 -28.82
CA ILE A 213 15.20 5.50 -28.07
C ILE A 213 14.78 6.65 -29.00
N ASP A 214 15.51 6.90 -30.08
CA ASP A 214 15.21 7.99 -31.00
C ASP A 214 13.84 7.81 -31.69
N ALA A 215 13.52 6.57 -32.09
CA ALA A 215 12.23 6.25 -32.67
C ALA A 215 11.08 6.43 -31.67
N THR A 216 11.29 6.01 -30.41
CA THR A 216 10.30 6.20 -29.34
C THR A 216 10.08 7.69 -29.03
N MET A 217 11.14 8.49 -28.94
CA MET A 217 11.02 9.94 -28.72
C MET A 217 10.26 10.63 -29.85
N ASN A 218 10.55 10.28 -31.10
CA ASN A 218 9.83 10.81 -32.26
C ASN A 218 8.35 10.39 -32.27
N ALA A 219 8.05 9.15 -31.87
CA ALA A 219 6.68 8.66 -31.76
C ALA A 219 5.89 9.44 -30.69
N TRP A 220 6.48 9.71 -29.52
CA TRP A 220 5.85 10.54 -28.48
C TRP A 220 5.57 11.97 -28.94
N ASN A 221 6.54 12.61 -29.60
CA ASN A 221 6.37 13.95 -30.16
C ASN A 221 5.27 14.00 -31.24
N SER A 222 4.98 12.87 -31.88
CA SER A 222 3.88 12.75 -32.86
C SER A 222 2.51 12.61 -32.20
N ILE A 223 2.44 12.17 -30.95
CA ILE A 223 1.20 12.17 -30.14
C ILE A 223 0.88 13.59 -29.70
N SER A 224 1.84 14.25 -29.04
CA SER A 224 1.71 15.64 -28.60
C SER A 224 3.11 16.24 -28.42
N PRO A 225 3.33 17.52 -28.77
CA PRO A 225 4.59 18.21 -28.48
C PRO A 225 4.88 18.29 -26.97
N ASP A 226 3.85 18.20 -26.13
CA ASP A 226 3.94 18.26 -24.67
C ASP A 226 3.98 16.87 -24.01
N TYR A 227 4.01 15.77 -24.77
CA TYR A 227 3.98 14.41 -24.21
C TYR A 227 5.13 14.12 -23.22
N LEU A 228 6.29 14.74 -23.46
CA LEU A 228 7.48 14.65 -22.61
C LEU A 228 7.58 15.77 -21.58
N ASN A 229 6.66 16.73 -21.59
CA ASN A 229 6.67 17.85 -20.68
C ASN A 229 6.02 17.43 -19.34
N PRO A 230 6.76 17.45 -18.21
CA PRO A 230 6.21 17.02 -16.93
C PRO A 230 5.25 18.03 -16.30
N PHE A 231 5.09 19.23 -16.87
CA PHE A 231 4.32 20.32 -16.25
C PHE A 231 3.03 20.69 -16.97
N THR A 232 2.75 20.03 -18.09
CA THR A 232 1.55 20.25 -18.92
C THR A 232 0.87 18.93 -19.17
N ASN A 233 -0.45 18.94 -19.26
CA ASN A 233 -1.21 17.80 -19.75
C ASN A 233 -1.10 17.70 -21.28
N LEU A 234 -1.72 16.66 -21.87
CA LEU A 234 -1.68 16.46 -23.32
C LEU A 234 -2.42 17.54 -24.12
N ASP A 235 -3.34 18.28 -23.49
CA ASP A 235 -4.06 19.41 -24.08
C ASP A 235 -3.24 20.71 -24.06
N GLY A 236 -2.02 20.69 -23.53
CA GLY A 236 -1.12 21.85 -23.42
C GLY A 236 -1.45 22.78 -22.24
N GLU A 237 -2.38 22.38 -21.37
CA GLU A 237 -2.71 23.12 -20.16
C GLU A 237 -1.69 22.82 -19.06
N SER A 238 -1.28 23.85 -18.32
CA SER A 238 -0.38 23.65 -17.18
C SER A 238 -1.09 22.88 -16.07
N LEU A 239 -0.40 21.91 -15.46
CA LEU A 239 -0.84 21.25 -14.22
C LEU A 239 -1.13 22.25 -13.09
N GLY A 240 -0.48 23.41 -13.15
CA GLY A 240 -0.56 24.44 -12.12
C GLY A 240 -0.04 23.96 -10.76
N ILE A 241 -0.16 24.83 -9.76
CA ILE A 241 0.27 24.53 -8.39
C ILE A 241 -0.60 23.42 -7.79
N MET A 242 -1.89 23.41 -8.10
CA MET A 242 -2.83 22.46 -7.53
C MET A 242 -2.62 21.04 -8.04
N GLY A 243 -2.46 20.85 -9.35
CA GLY A 243 -2.15 19.52 -9.91
C GLY A 243 -0.83 18.98 -9.41
N LEU A 244 0.21 19.84 -9.37
CA LEU A 244 1.51 19.46 -8.83
C LEU A 244 1.45 19.11 -7.34
N ALA A 245 0.74 19.91 -6.54
CA ALA A 245 0.53 19.63 -5.12
C ALA A 245 -0.23 18.32 -4.91
N SER A 246 -1.30 18.07 -5.68
CA SER A 246 -2.06 16.81 -5.66
C SER A 246 -1.18 15.61 -5.96
N ALA A 247 -0.37 15.67 -7.00
CA ALA A 247 0.52 14.57 -7.40
C ALA A 247 1.61 14.30 -6.33
N LEU A 248 2.28 15.35 -5.85
CA LEU A 248 3.30 15.23 -4.80
C LEU A 248 2.73 14.74 -3.46
N ALA A 249 1.47 15.08 -3.16
CA ALA A 249 0.82 14.76 -1.90
C ALA A 249 0.58 13.27 -1.69
N TRP A 250 0.66 12.43 -2.72
CA TRP A 250 0.72 10.98 -2.56
C TRP A 250 1.81 10.55 -1.58
N GLY A 251 2.93 11.27 -1.54
CA GLY A 251 4.00 11.04 -0.56
C GLY A 251 3.57 11.15 0.91
N LEU A 252 2.52 11.94 1.22
CA LEU A 252 2.00 12.09 2.58
C LEU A 252 1.32 10.81 3.09
N GLY A 253 0.84 9.95 2.20
CA GLY A 253 0.14 8.73 2.58
C GLY A 253 0.99 7.73 3.36
N TYR A 254 2.30 7.67 3.04
CA TYR A 254 3.24 6.74 3.66
C TYR A 254 3.28 6.78 5.19
N PHE A 255 3.11 7.97 5.77
CA PHE A 255 3.16 8.15 7.21
C PHE A 255 1.95 7.54 7.92
N GLY A 256 0.86 7.30 7.18
CA GLY A 256 -0.42 6.84 7.73
C GLY A 256 -0.74 5.37 7.48
N MET A 257 0.06 4.63 6.70
CA MET A 257 -0.30 3.27 6.26
C MET A 257 0.00 2.18 7.28
N PRO A 258 -1.00 1.65 8.03
CA PRO A 258 -0.70 0.75 9.14
C PRO A 258 -0.02 -0.54 8.68
N HIS A 259 -0.39 -1.06 7.50
CA HIS A 259 0.22 -2.25 6.91
C HIS A 259 1.69 -2.06 6.54
N ILE A 260 2.13 -0.85 6.16
CA ILE A 260 3.55 -0.51 5.97
C ILE A 260 4.23 -0.31 7.32
N LEU A 261 3.60 0.47 8.22
CA LEU A 261 4.18 0.84 9.52
C LEU A 261 4.49 -0.38 10.40
N VAL A 262 3.65 -1.43 10.37
CA VAL A 262 3.93 -2.67 11.11
C VAL A 262 5.19 -3.39 10.62
N ARG A 263 5.61 -3.21 9.35
CA ARG A 263 6.91 -3.75 8.89
C ARG A 263 8.07 -3.08 9.60
N PHE A 264 7.98 -1.78 9.87
CA PHE A 264 9.00 -1.08 10.65
C PHE A 264 9.06 -1.61 12.08
N MET A 265 7.90 -1.82 12.70
CA MET A 265 7.78 -2.42 14.03
C MET A 265 8.39 -3.83 14.09
N ALA A 266 8.28 -4.60 13.01
CA ALA A 266 8.76 -5.98 12.94
C ALA A 266 10.28 -6.12 12.63
N ILE A 267 10.99 -5.03 12.33
CA ILE A 267 12.44 -5.05 12.13
C ILE A 267 13.12 -5.57 13.39
N LYS A 268 14.11 -6.46 13.25
CA LYS A 268 14.79 -7.07 14.40
C LYS A 268 15.32 -6.06 15.41
N SER A 269 15.92 -4.98 14.90
CA SER A 269 16.57 -3.98 15.73
C SER A 269 16.71 -2.67 14.96
N ALA A 270 16.67 -1.54 15.67
CA ALA A 270 16.64 -0.21 15.07
C ALA A 270 17.87 0.11 14.20
N ASP A 271 19.04 -0.46 14.51
CA ASP A 271 20.29 -0.34 13.74
C ASP A 271 20.20 -0.90 12.31
N LYS A 272 19.20 -1.74 12.03
CA LYS A 272 18.98 -2.32 10.70
C LYS A 272 18.18 -1.40 9.77
N VAL A 273 17.53 -0.37 10.32
CA VAL A 273 16.66 0.56 9.58
C VAL A 273 17.42 1.33 8.50
N PRO A 274 18.65 1.88 8.73
CA PRO A 274 19.37 2.59 7.69
C PRO A 274 19.67 1.76 6.44
N LYS A 275 19.99 0.46 6.61
CA LYS A 275 20.19 -0.46 5.49
C LYS A 275 18.88 -0.76 4.77
N ALA A 276 17.80 -1.02 5.53
CA ALA A 276 16.48 -1.27 4.98
C ALA A 276 15.97 -0.07 4.17
N ARG A 277 16.14 1.16 4.69
CA ARG A 277 15.83 2.41 4.00
C ARG A 277 16.49 2.51 2.63
N LYS A 278 17.80 2.23 2.54
CA LYS A 278 18.53 2.30 1.26
C LYS A 278 17.93 1.33 0.25
N ILE A 279 17.71 0.08 0.64
CA ILE A 279 17.11 -0.95 -0.22
C ILE A 279 15.71 -0.51 -0.69
N ALA A 280 14.86 -0.09 0.25
CA ALA A 280 13.49 0.29 -0.01
C ALA A 280 13.39 1.51 -0.94
N THR A 281 14.21 2.54 -0.70
CA THR A 281 14.21 3.77 -1.50
C THR A 281 14.74 3.51 -2.91
N THR A 282 15.84 2.76 -3.06
CA THR A 282 16.37 2.40 -4.39
C THR A 282 15.35 1.61 -5.19
N TRP A 283 14.70 0.63 -4.56
CA TRP A 283 13.66 -0.17 -5.20
C TRP A 283 12.51 0.71 -5.69
N VAL A 284 11.98 1.60 -4.83
CA VAL A 284 10.81 2.43 -5.17
C VAL A 284 11.10 3.45 -6.25
N VAL A 285 12.24 4.14 -6.19
CA VAL A 285 12.61 5.14 -7.20
C VAL A 285 12.69 4.51 -8.58
N ILE A 286 13.34 3.35 -8.69
CA ILE A 286 13.48 2.65 -9.97
C ILE A 286 12.12 2.13 -10.44
N SER A 287 11.36 1.47 -9.56
CA SER A 287 10.04 0.92 -9.92
C SER A 287 9.08 2.00 -10.41
N LEU A 288 8.95 3.12 -9.70
CA LEU A 288 8.01 4.19 -10.07
C LEU A 288 8.38 4.86 -11.40
N PHE A 289 9.67 5.11 -11.62
CA PHE A 289 10.13 5.65 -12.90
C PHE A 289 9.83 4.68 -14.05
N MET A 290 10.12 3.39 -13.85
CA MET A 290 9.86 2.37 -14.86
C MET A 290 8.35 2.15 -15.08
N ALA A 291 7.51 2.29 -14.06
CA ALA A 291 6.05 2.21 -14.18
C ALA A 291 5.49 3.28 -15.13
N VAL A 292 5.91 4.53 -14.94
CA VAL A 292 5.53 5.64 -15.83
C VAL A 292 6.04 5.36 -17.24
N LEU A 293 7.28 4.88 -17.36
CA LEU A 293 7.86 4.53 -18.66
C LEU A 293 7.10 3.39 -19.35
N VAL A 294 6.59 2.39 -18.63
CA VAL A 294 5.71 1.35 -19.21
C VAL A 294 4.49 1.99 -19.86
N GLY A 295 3.80 2.89 -19.16
CA GLY A 295 2.62 3.58 -19.70
C GLY A 295 2.95 4.35 -20.97
N MET A 296 3.98 5.19 -20.89
CA MET A 296 4.41 6.02 -22.01
C MET A 296 4.84 5.19 -23.22
N VAL A 297 5.68 4.16 -23.03
CA VAL A 297 6.14 3.29 -24.12
C VAL A 297 4.96 2.50 -24.69
N GLY A 298 4.04 2.03 -23.85
CA GLY A 298 2.83 1.33 -24.29
C GLY A 298 1.96 2.16 -25.23
N ALA A 299 1.90 3.48 -25.04
CA ALA A 299 1.14 4.40 -25.90
C ALA A 299 1.61 4.42 -27.36
N VAL A 300 2.89 4.09 -27.60
CA VAL A 300 3.49 4.07 -28.95
C VAL A 300 3.80 2.65 -29.43
N ALA A 301 3.95 1.68 -28.53
CA ALA A 301 4.30 0.31 -28.87
C ALA A 301 3.10 -0.57 -29.24
N LEU A 302 1.90 -0.31 -28.68
CA LEU A 302 0.77 -1.26 -28.78
C LEU A 302 -0.02 -1.22 -30.10
N GLY A 303 0.31 -0.33 -31.04
CA GLY A 303 -0.25 -0.30 -32.40
C GLY A 303 -1.75 0.07 -32.51
N ALA A 304 -2.54 -0.13 -31.45
CA ALA A 304 -3.92 0.29 -31.31
C ALA A 304 -4.20 0.80 -29.89
N PRO A 305 -5.13 1.74 -29.71
CA PRO A 305 -5.58 2.17 -28.39
C PRO A 305 -6.18 1.02 -27.59
N LEU A 306 -5.96 1.02 -26.27
CA LEU A 306 -6.57 0.08 -25.35
C LEU A 306 -7.96 0.56 -24.91
N ASP A 307 -8.90 -0.37 -24.77
CA ASP A 307 -10.22 -0.08 -24.19
C ASP A 307 -10.11 0.29 -22.69
N ASP A 308 -9.21 -0.38 -21.97
CA ASP A 308 -8.87 -0.07 -20.57
C ASP A 308 -7.37 0.24 -20.47
N PRO A 309 -6.98 1.49 -20.16
CA PRO A 309 -5.58 1.89 -19.99
C PRO A 309 -4.85 1.11 -18.89
N GLU A 310 -5.55 0.64 -17.85
CA GLU A 310 -4.96 -0.17 -16.78
C GLU A 310 -4.50 -1.57 -17.28
N HIS A 311 -4.78 -1.92 -18.55
CA HIS A 311 -4.27 -3.11 -19.21
C HIS A 311 -2.91 -2.93 -19.90
N VAL A 312 -2.34 -1.73 -19.97
CA VAL A 312 -1.12 -1.43 -20.75
C VAL A 312 0.06 -2.34 -20.42
N PHE A 313 0.35 -2.56 -19.15
CA PHE A 313 1.43 -3.43 -18.73
C PHE A 313 1.23 -4.88 -19.20
N MET A 314 0.00 -5.39 -19.05
CA MET A 314 -0.33 -6.78 -19.40
C MET A 314 -0.31 -6.99 -20.91
N ALA A 315 -0.85 -6.02 -21.66
CA ALA A 315 -0.82 -6.02 -23.12
C ALA A 315 0.63 -5.99 -23.65
N MET A 316 1.48 -5.14 -23.07
CA MET A 316 2.91 -5.12 -23.41
C MET A 316 3.60 -6.44 -23.04
N ALA A 317 3.33 -7.01 -21.86
CA ALA A 317 3.93 -8.28 -21.46
C ALA A 317 3.58 -9.41 -22.44
N GLN A 318 2.32 -9.50 -22.88
CA GLN A 318 1.85 -10.51 -23.84
C GLN A 318 2.36 -10.25 -25.26
N GLY A 319 2.47 -8.99 -25.69
CA GLY A 319 2.90 -8.63 -27.03
C GLY A 319 4.42 -8.64 -27.24
N LEU A 320 5.21 -8.46 -26.18
CA LEU A 320 6.67 -8.31 -26.27
C LEU A 320 7.45 -9.58 -25.91
N PHE A 321 6.86 -10.49 -25.13
CA PHE A 321 7.59 -11.62 -24.56
C PHE A 321 6.97 -12.97 -24.95
N PRO A 322 7.78 -14.03 -25.05
CA PRO A 322 7.26 -15.40 -25.17
C PRO A 322 6.32 -15.75 -24.02
N SER A 323 5.33 -16.61 -24.28
CA SER A 323 4.23 -16.95 -23.35
C SER A 323 4.68 -17.32 -21.93
N LEU A 324 5.82 -18.00 -21.77
CA LEU A 324 6.37 -18.36 -20.46
C LEU A 324 6.85 -17.14 -19.66
N ILE A 325 7.55 -16.21 -20.31
CA ILE A 325 8.06 -14.99 -19.68
C ILE A 325 6.91 -14.01 -19.46
N ALA A 326 6.01 -13.87 -20.44
CA ALA A 326 4.77 -13.11 -20.27
C ALA A 326 3.97 -13.62 -19.07
N GLY A 327 3.78 -14.93 -18.96
CA GLY A 327 3.12 -15.57 -17.80
C GLY A 327 3.81 -15.27 -16.48
N LEU A 328 5.14 -15.18 -16.45
CA LEU A 328 5.91 -14.81 -15.26
C LEU A 328 5.69 -13.34 -14.86
N PHE A 329 5.61 -12.42 -15.82
CA PHE A 329 5.33 -11.01 -15.54
C PHE A 329 3.87 -10.77 -15.15
N LEU A 330 2.93 -11.49 -15.77
CA LEU A 330 1.53 -11.50 -15.37
C LEU A 330 1.35 -12.09 -13.95
N ALA A 331 2.14 -13.12 -13.59
CA ALA A 331 2.21 -13.59 -12.21
C ALA A 331 2.82 -12.53 -11.28
N GLY A 332 3.68 -11.64 -11.79
CA GLY A 332 4.15 -10.43 -11.09
C GLY A 332 3.02 -9.44 -10.77
N VAL A 333 2.04 -9.28 -11.68
CA VAL A 333 0.82 -8.49 -11.42
C VAL A 333 0.00 -9.13 -10.31
N LEU A 334 -0.25 -10.45 -10.42
CA LEU A 334 -0.94 -11.20 -9.38
C LEU A 334 -0.20 -11.11 -8.03
N ALA A 335 1.13 -11.16 -8.05
CA ALA A 335 2.00 -11.00 -6.90
C ALA A 335 1.83 -9.64 -6.21
N ALA A 336 1.83 -8.54 -6.95
CA ALA A 336 1.59 -7.20 -6.42
C ALA A 336 0.22 -7.07 -5.74
N ILE A 337 -0.81 -7.62 -6.38
CA ILE A 337 -2.18 -7.61 -5.86
C ILE A 337 -2.26 -8.40 -4.56
N MET A 338 -1.69 -9.60 -4.56
CA MET A 338 -1.66 -10.52 -3.43
C MET A 338 -0.93 -9.91 -2.22
N SER A 339 0.33 -9.49 -2.38
CA SER A 339 1.18 -8.95 -1.29
C SER A 339 0.60 -7.71 -0.59
N THR A 340 -0.29 -6.99 -1.27
CA THR A 340 -0.99 -5.86 -0.66
C THR A 340 -2.28 -6.32 0.02
N ALA A 341 -3.10 -7.12 -0.67
CA ALA A 341 -4.38 -7.58 -0.14
C ALA A 341 -4.19 -8.43 1.13
N ASP A 342 -3.21 -9.32 1.18
CA ASP A 342 -2.93 -10.11 2.40
C ASP A 342 -2.55 -9.26 3.60
N SER A 343 -1.75 -8.23 3.37
CA SER A 343 -1.20 -7.33 4.38
C SER A 343 -2.28 -6.47 4.98
N GLN A 344 -3.18 -5.98 4.13
CA GLN A 344 -4.36 -5.22 4.54
C GLN A 344 -5.36 -6.09 5.28
N LEU A 345 -5.65 -7.29 4.76
CA LEU A 345 -6.53 -8.26 5.42
C LEU A 345 -5.99 -8.68 6.78
N LEU A 346 -4.69 -8.96 6.90
CA LEU A 346 -4.04 -9.36 8.15
C LEU A 346 -4.10 -8.24 9.19
N VAL A 347 -3.85 -6.99 8.80
CA VAL A 347 -3.92 -5.85 9.73
C VAL A 347 -5.36 -5.51 10.10
N THR A 348 -6.31 -5.69 9.18
CA THR A 348 -7.74 -5.53 9.49
C THR A 348 -8.19 -6.62 10.46
N ALA A 349 -7.76 -7.85 10.24
CA ALA A 349 -8.04 -8.97 11.13
C ALA A 349 -7.43 -8.77 12.53
N SER A 350 -6.20 -8.23 12.61
CA SER A 350 -5.59 -7.90 13.91
C SER A 350 -6.31 -6.74 14.60
N ALA A 351 -6.80 -5.74 13.85
CA ALA A 351 -7.64 -4.68 14.40
C ALA A 351 -8.97 -5.23 14.97
N ILE A 352 -9.59 -6.19 14.29
CA ILE A 352 -10.81 -6.84 14.81
C ILE A 352 -10.50 -7.67 16.06
N THR A 353 -9.42 -8.46 16.06
CA THR A 353 -9.11 -9.34 17.18
C THR A 353 -8.50 -8.64 18.37
N GLU A 354 -7.36 -8.00 18.16
CA GLU A 354 -6.62 -7.36 19.23
C GLU A 354 -7.37 -6.09 19.65
N ASP A 355 -7.76 -5.26 18.69
CA ASP A 355 -8.19 -3.89 19.01
C ASP A 355 -9.66 -3.76 19.41
N ILE A 356 -10.47 -4.79 19.15
CA ILE A 356 -11.89 -4.82 19.51
C ILE A 356 -12.20 -6.06 20.35
N TYR A 357 -11.99 -7.26 19.82
CA TYR A 357 -12.46 -8.49 20.46
C TYR A 357 -11.77 -8.77 21.81
N ALA A 358 -10.46 -8.58 21.93
CA ALA A 358 -9.73 -8.79 23.18
C ALA A 358 -10.17 -7.83 24.31
N LEU A 359 -10.79 -6.69 23.96
CA LEU A 359 -11.40 -5.78 24.94
C LEU A 359 -12.75 -6.31 25.45
N LEU A 360 -13.49 -7.02 24.61
CA LEU A 360 -14.78 -7.64 24.95
C LEU A 360 -14.60 -8.95 25.73
N ASN A 361 -13.62 -9.77 25.35
CA ASN A 361 -13.28 -11.02 26.03
C ASN A 361 -11.84 -11.01 26.54
N LYS A 362 -11.63 -10.48 27.75
CA LYS A 362 -10.30 -10.36 28.38
C LYS A 362 -9.63 -11.70 28.71
N ASN A 363 -10.39 -12.79 28.74
CA ASN A 363 -9.90 -14.13 29.07
C ASN A 363 -9.74 -15.01 27.82
N ALA A 364 -9.87 -14.44 26.62
CA ALA A 364 -9.74 -15.18 25.37
C ALA A 364 -8.38 -15.88 25.30
N SER A 365 -8.39 -17.17 24.97
CA SER A 365 -7.16 -17.92 24.80
C SER A 365 -6.40 -17.49 23.54
N GLN A 366 -5.09 -17.70 23.48
CA GLN A 366 -4.29 -17.43 22.27
C GLN A 366 -4.83 -18.17 21.03
N LYS A 367 -5.33 -19.40 21.23
CA LYS A 367 -5.94 -20.21 20.16
C LYS A 367 -7.24 -19.59 19.66
N GLU A 368 -8.07 -19.06 20.57
CA GLU A 368 -9.32 -18.39 20.25
C GLU A 368 -9.09 -17.10 19.47
N LEU A 369 -8.18 -16.24 19.94
CA LEU A 369 -7.79 -15.01 19.24
C LEU A 369 -7.29 -15.29 17.82
N LEU A 370 -6.47 -16.33 17.63
CA LEU A 370 -5.97 -16.73 16.32
C LEU A 370 -7.12 -17.13 15.37
N TRP A 371 -8.09 -17.92 15.83
CA TRP A 371 -9.22 -18.34 15.00
C TRP A 371 -10.17 -17.19 14.67
N ILE A 372 -10.40 -16.27 15.60
CA ILE A 372 -11.20 -15.06 15.34
C ILE A 372 -10.49 -14.19 14.31
N SER A 373 -9.16 -14.09 14.35
CA SER A 373 -8.37 -13.33 13.37
C SER A 373 -8.57 -13.91 11.96
N ARG A 374 -8.45 -15.23 11.85
CA ARG A 374 -8.68 -15.95 10.60
C ARG A 374 -10.10 -15.80 10.06
N PHE A 375 -11.11 -15.82 10.93
CA PHE A 375 -12.49 -15.59 10.52
C PHE A 375 -12.73 -14.14 10.09
N ALA A 376 -12.11 -13.18 10.78
CA ALA A 376 -12.16 -11.76 10.43
C ALA A 376 -11.61 -11.50 9.02
N VAL A 377 -10.52 -12.17 8.62
CA VAL A 377 -10.00 -12.12 7.23
C VAL A 377 -11.08 -12.50 6.23
N ILE A 378 -11.79 -13.61 6.46
CA ILE A 378 -12.84 -14.10 5.54
C ILE A 378 -13.98 -13.09 5.44
N VAL A 379 -14.45 -12.56 6.58
CA VAL A 379 -15.55 -11.58 6.62
C VAL A 379 -15.18 -10.31 5.87
N VAL A 380 -14.00 -9.74 6.15
CA VAL A 380 -13.53 -8.52 5.50
C VAL A 380 -13.36 -8.74 3.99
N ALA A 381 -12.78 -9.88 3.59
CA ALA A 381 -12.61 -10.20 2.18
C ALA A 381 -13.94 -10.39 1.46
N ALA A 382 -14.94 -11.00 2.10
CA ALA A 382 -16.28 -11.13 1.54
C ALA A 382 -16.96 -9.78 1.30
N ILE A 383 -16.77 -8.82 2.22
CA ILE A 383 -17.30 -7.46 2.05
C ILE A 383 -16.52 -6.72 0.94
N ALA A 384 -15.19 -6.81 0.92
CA ALA A 384 -14.38 -6.22 -0.15
C ALA A 384 -14.73 -6.79 -1.54
N TYR A 385 -15.03 -8.09 -1.60
CA TYR A 385 -15.51 -8.78 -2.80
C TYR A 385 -16.85 -8.23 -3.28
N TYR A 386 -17.80 -7.97 -2.37
CA TYR A 386 -19.08 -7.35 -2.70
C TYR A 386 -18.90 -5.99 -3.41
N PHE A 387 -17.93 -5.19 -2.99
CA PHE A 387 -17.61 -3.93 -3.68
C PHE A 387 -16.85 -4.15 -5.00
N ALA A 388 -16.02 -5.18 -5.10
CA ALA A 388 -15.18 -5.44 -6.27
C ALA A 388 -15.94 -6.07 -7.45
N ILE A 389 -17.04 -6.78 -7.18
CA ILE A 389 -17.85 -7.46 -8.21
C ILE A 389 -18.55 -6.47 -9.15
N VAL A 390 -18.73 -5.22 -8.71
CA VAL A 390 -19.33 -4.16 -9.52
C VAL A 390 -18.31 -3.70 -10.58
N PRO A 391 -18.58 -3.94 -11.88
CA PRO A 391 -17.66 -3.58 -12.95
C PRO A 391 -17.51 -2.05 -13.08
N GLY A 392 -16.41 -1.61 -13.69
CA GLY A 392 -16.18 -0.20 -14.04
C GLY A 392 -15.44 0.62 -12.99
N SER A 393 -15.05 0.01 -11.86
CA SER A 393 -14.19 0.68 -10.88
C SER A 393 -12.74 0.78 -11.38
N SER A 394 -12.14 1.96 -11.26
CA SER A 394 -10.69 2.15 -11.50
C SER A 394 -9.89 1.67 -10.30
N VAL A 395 -8.83 0.90 -10.54
CA VAL A 395 -7.88 0.50 -9.48
C VAL A 395 -7.23 1.75 -8.90
N MET A 396 -6.73 2.65 -9.74
CA MET A 396 -6.09 3.91 -9.31
C MET A 396 -7.04 4.77 -8.47
N GLY A 397 -8.31 4.90 -8.86
CA GLY A 397 -9.30 5.70 -8.13
C GLY A 397 -9.60 5.16 -6.73
N LEU A 398 -9.81 3.85 -6.60
CA LEU A 398 -10.07 3.21 -5.31
C LEU A 398 -8.85 3.30 -4.38
N VAL A 399 -7.64 3.08 -4.92
CA VAL A 399 -6.39 3.22 -4.17
C VAL A 399 -6.20 4.66 -3.70
N SER A 400 -6.35 5.64 -4.59
CA SER A 400 -6.22 7.07 -4.26
C SER A 400 -7.12 7.48 -3.10
N TYR A 401 -8.37 7.02 -3.09
CA TYR A 401 -9.32 7.37 -2.03
C TYR A 401 -8.96 6.74 -0.68
N ALA A 402 -8.65 5.43 -0.67
CA ALA A 402 -8.20 4.76 0.55
C ALA A 402 -6.86 5.35 1.06
N TRP A 403 -5.99 5.72 0.13
CA TRP A 403 -4.68 6.31 0.41
C TRP A 403 -4.79 7.67 1.10
N ALA A 404 -5.71 8.52 0.65
CA ALA A 404 -6.01 9.77 1.32
C ALA A 404 -6.58 9.59 2.72
N GLY A 405 -7.49 8.63 2.89
CA GLY A 405 -8.09 8.28 4.18
C GLY A 405 -7.05 7.93 5.24
N PHE A 406 -6.16 6.99 4.93
CA PHE A 406 -5.08 6.61 5.84
C PHE A 406 -4.04 7.72 6.02
N GLY A 407 -3.58 8.30 4.91
CA GLY A 407 -2.56 9.34 4.92
C GLY A 407 -2.95 10.54 5.77
N GLY A 408 -4.16 11.04 5.60
CA GLY A 408 -4.68 12.16 6.39
C GLY A 408 -4.95 11.79 7.85
N ALA A 409 -5.46 10.58 8.13
CA ALA A 409 -5.92 10.24 9.48
C ALA A 409 -4.77 9.83 10.37
N PHE A 410 -3.93 8.90 9.90
CA PHE A 410 -2.84 8.34 10.67
C PHE A 410 -1.53 9.09 10.44
N GLY A 411 -1.30 9.70 9.27
CA GLY A 411 -0.03 10.35 8.95
C GLY A 411 0.38 11.41 9.99
N PRO A 412 -0.44 12.44 10.23
CA PRO A 412 -0.19 13.45 11.25
C PRO A 412 -0.10 12.86 12.66
N VAL A 413 -0.96 11.89 12.98
CA VAL A 413 -1.01 11.27 14.32
C VAL A 413 0.28 10.53 14.62
N ILE A 414 0.78 9.73 13.68
CA ILE A 414 2.03 8.96 13.83
C ILE A 414 3.24 9.88 13.83
N LEU A 415 3.29 10.88 12.95
CA LEU A 415 4.40 11.84 12.96
C LEU A 415 4.48 12.61 14.27
N LEU A 416 3.37 13.19 14.72
CA LEU A 416 3.37 13.97 15.96
C LEU A 416 3.55 13.08 17.19
N SER A 417 3.05 11.84 17.21
CA SER A 417 3.25 10.95 18.37
C SER A 417 4.72 10.58 18.59
N LEU A 418 5.53 10.58 17.52
CA LEU A 418 6.96 10.25 17.53
C LEU A 418 7.88 11.45 17.76
N TYR A 419 7.41 12.69 17.51
CA TYR A 419 8.24 13.89 17.57
C TYR A 419 7.76 14.94 18.57
N TRP A 420 6.50 14.88 19.01
CA TRP A 420 5.92 15.91 19.87
C TRP A 420 5.54 15.36 21.24
N LYS A 421 6.41 15.61 22.21
CA LYS A 421 6.24 15.21 23.61
C LYS A 421 4.94 15.72 24.24
N ARG A 422 4.49 16.92 23.86
CA ARG A 422 3.29 17.59 24.39
C ARG A 422 1.97 17.06 23.81
N MET A 423 2.02 16.23 22.75
CA MET A 423 0.83 15.63 22.15
C MET A 423 0.02 14.85 23.19
N THR A 424 -1.30 15.04 23.17
CA THR A 424 -2.22 14.39 24.11
C THR A 424 -3.08 13.35 23.44
N ARG A 425 -3.70 12.48 24.25
CA ARG A 425 -4.70 11.50 23.82
C ARG A 425 -5.86 12.15 23.07
N ASN A 426 -6.37 13.28 23.59
CA ASN A 426 -7.51 13.97 22.99
C ASN A 426 -7.13 14.67 21.67
N GLY A 427 -5.91 15.20 21.60
CA GLY A 427 -5.35 15.70 20.33
C GLY A 427 -5.27 14.62 19.26
N ALA A 428 -4.75 13.44 19.61
CA ALA A 428 -4.69 12.31 18.68
C ALA A 428 -6.07 11.90 18.15
N LEU A 429 -7.09 11.84 19.02
CA LEU A 429 -8.47 11.55 18.61
C LEU A 429 -9.06 12.63 17.71
N ALA A 430 -8.84 13.91 18.06
CA ALA A 430 -9.32 15.02 17.24
C ALA A 430 -8.72 14.97 15.83
N GLY A 431 -7.44 14.61 15.72
CA GLY A 431 -6.77 14.36 14.43
C GLY A 431 -7.44 13.25 13.62
N LEU A 432 -7.59 12.06 14.22
CA LEU A 432 -8.21 10.91 13.56
C LEU A 432 -9.63 11.22 13.06
N LEU A 433 -10.46 11.79 13.92
CA LEU A 433 -11.85 12.09 13.60
C LEU A 433 -11.96 13.18 12.53
N SER A 434 -11.22 14.29 12.68
CA SER A 434 -11.29 15.41 11.74
C SER A 434 -10.88 15.01 10.33
N CYS A 435 -9.86 14.16 10.16
CA CYS A 435 -9.52 13.60 8.85
C CYS A 435 -10.65 12.77 8.27
N GLY A 436 -11.22 11.84 9.06
CA GLY A 436 -12.29 10.96 8.59
C GLY A 436 -13.45 11.73 8.00
N PHE A 437 -13.88 12.79 8.68
CA PHE A 437 -14.90 13.70 8.15
C PHE A 437 -14.41 14.46 6.92
N MET A 438 -13.18 14.96 6.93
CA MET A 438 -12.64 15.77 5.85
C MET A 438 -12.55 15.00 4.53
N VAL A 439 -12.02 13.78 4.53
CA VAL A 439 -11.87 12.96 3.31
C VAL A 439 -13.22 12.64 2.68
N ILE A 440 -14.22 12.29 3.51
CA ILE A 440 -15.58 12.00 3.04
C ILE A 440 -16.24 13.27 2.48
N LEU A 441 -16.15 14.40 3.20
CA LEU A 441 -16.78 15.65 2.76
C LEU A 441 -16.11 16.20 1.50
N TRP A 442 -14.78 16.25 1.46
CA TRP A 442 -14.01 16.84 0.37
C TRP A 442 -14.28 16.15 -0.96
N LYS A 443 -14.43 14.82 -0.96
CA LYS A 443 -14.69 14.03 -2.17
C LYS A 443 -16.01 14.37 -2.86
N ASN A 444 -16.96 14.96 -2.13
CA ASN A 444 -18.27 15.35 -2.66
C ASN A 444 -18.34 16.81 -3.12
N LEU A 445 -17.24 17.56 -3.00
CA LEU A 445 -17.12 18.95 -3.44
C LEU A 445 -16.34 19.00 -4.75
N SER A 446 -16.59 20.01 -5.58
CA SER A 446 -15.89 20.18 -6.87
C SER A 446 -15.66 21.65 -7.20
N GLY A 447 -14.62 21.90 -8.00
CA GLY A 447 -14.26 23.21 -8.52
C GLY A 447 -13.28 23.99 -7.65
N GLY A 448 -12.31 24.64 -8.29
CA GLY A 448 -11.36 25.52 -7.64
C GLY A 448 -10.51 24.76 -6.63
N ILE A 449 -10.46 25.20 -5.36
CA ILE A 449 -9.65 24.54 -4.34
C ILE A 449 -10.07 23.09 -4.08
N PHE A 450 -11.33 22.73 -4.35
CA PHE A 450 -11.85 21.38 -4.10
C PHE A 450 -11.33 20.32 -5.09
N ASP A 451 -10.68 20.75 -6.19
CA ASP A 451 -10.02 19.84 -7.13
C ASP A 451 -8.63 19.39 -6.61
N LEU A 452 -8.15 19.98 -5.51
CA LEU A 452 -6.96 19.51 -4.80
C LEU A 452 -7.24 18.13 -4.19
N TYR A 453 -6.27 17.22 -4.32
CA TYR A 453 -6.38 15.86 -3.79
C TYR A 453 -6.68 15.87 -2.28
N GLU A 454 -7.74 15.15 -1.89
CA GLU A 454 -8.33 15.20 -0.55
C GLU A 454 -7.35 14.92 0.61
N ILE A 455 -6.23 14.24 0.35
CA ILE A 455 -5.20 13.98 1.37
C ILE A 455 -4.58 15.28 1.91
N VAL A 456 -4.39 16.30 1.07
CA VAL A 456 -3.71 17.54 1.46
C VAL A 456 -4.49 18.28 2.55
N PRO A 457 -5.76 18.67 2.32
CA PRO A 457 -6.52 19.37 3.33
C PRO A 457 -6.84 18.48 4.53
N ALA A 458 -7.02 17.16 4.34
CA ALA A 458 -7.23 16.22 5.44
C ALA A 458 -6.01 16.13 6.37
N PHE A 459 -4.80 16.01 5.82
CA PHE A 459 -3.55 15.97 6.57
C PHE A 459 -3.29 17.28 7.34
N LEU A 460 -3.56 18.42 6.70
CA LEU A 460 -3.44 19.74 7.32
C LEU A 460 -4.43 19.92 8.46
N LEU A 461 -5.71 19.61 8.23
CA LEU A 461 -6.75 19.71 9.26
C LEU A 461 -6.43 18.81 10.45
N ALA A 462 -6.05 17.56 10.21
CA ALA A 462 -5.69 16.64 11.28
C ALA A 462 -4.49 17.16 12.09
N SER A 463 -3.46 17.70 11.43
CA SER A 463 -2.30 18.31 12.10
C SER A 463 -2.73 19.49 12.99
N VAL A 464 -3.55 20.41 12.47
CA VAL A 464 -4.08 21.56 13.21
C VAL A 464 -4.91 21.09 14.42
N MET A 465 -5.82 20.15 14.22
CA MET A 465 -6.67 19.63 15.29
C MET A 465 -5.87 18.92 16.38
N ILE A 466 -4.85 18.14 16.02
CA ILE A 466 -3.93 17.52 16.99
C ILE A 466 -3.23 18.59 17.82
N THR A 467 -2.71 19.64 17.17
CA THR A 467 -1.98 20.72 17.84
C THR A 467 -2.89 21.52 18.76
N VAL A 468 -4.00 22.04 18.24
CA VAL A 468 -4.93 22.90 19.00
C VAL A 468 -5.51 22.15 20.20
N VAL A 469 -6.07 20.95 19.98
CA VAL A 469 -6.69 20.20 21.08
C VAL A 469 -5.65 19.75 22.10
N SER A 470 -4.42 19.40 21.68
CA SER A 470 -3.38 19.05 22.65
C SER A 470 -2.97 20.24 23.51
N LEU A 471 -2.88 21.45 22.95
CA LEU A 471 -2.53 22.65 23.71
C LEU A 471 -3.65 23.09 24.66
N MET A 472 -4.91 22.84 24.30
CA MET A 472 -6.07 23.10 25.16
C MET A 472 -6.24 22.06 26.28
N ASP A 473 -5.79 20.83 26.04
CA ASP A 473 -5.86 19.73 27.01
C ASP A 473 -4.74 19.83 28.07
N LYS A 474 -4.91 19.13 29.18
CA LYS A 474 -3.88 19.01 30.22
C LYS A 474 -2.61 18.40 29.67
N GLU A 475 -1.47 18.85 30.20
CA GLU A 475 -0.18 18.28 29.79
C GLU A 475 -0.10 16.78 30.11
N PRO A 476 0.60 15.99 29.27
CA PRO A 476 0.85 14.59 29.58
C PRO A 476 1.57 14.44 30.93
N SER A 477 1.27 13.38 31.67
CA SER A 477 1.93 13.09 32.95
C SER A 477 3.44 12.94 32.79
N LEU A 478 4.18 13.17 33.89
CA LEU A 478 5.64 13.02 33.90
C LEU A 478 6.08 11.63 33.41
N GLU A 479 5.35 10.57 33.79
CA GLU A 479 5.66 9.21 33.33
C GLU A 479 5.55 9.05 31.80
N ILE A 480 4.56 9.68 31.16
CA ILE A 480 4.43 9.67 29.68
C ILE A 480 5.58 10.46 29.05
N GLN A 481 5.94 11.58 29.67
CA GLN A 481 7.02 12.45 29.22
C GLN A 481 8.39 11.77 29.29
N GLU A 482 8.68 11.06 30.39
CA GLU A 482 9.90 10.27 30.58
C GLU A 482 9.98 9.09 29.61
N GLU A 483 8.86 8.40 29.37
CA GLU A 483 8.79 7.30 28.40
C GLU A 483 9.07 7.80 26.96
N PHE A 484 8.58 8.99 26.62
CA PHE A 484 8.91 9.67 25.36
C PHE A 484 10.39 9.99 25.26
N ASP A 485 10.97 10.60 26.30
CA ASP A 485 12.39 10.96 26.30
C ASP A 485 13.27 9.72 26.16
N ARG A 486 12.94 8.61 26.85
CA ARG A 486 13.65 7.32 26.72
C ARG A 486 13.62 6.81 25.29
N ALA A 487 12.46 6.85 24.63
CA ALA A 487 12.32 6.42 23.25
C ALA A 487 13.14 7.25 22.25
N VAL A 488 13.39 8.53 22.58
CA VAL A 488 14.21 9.44 21.76
C VAL A 488 15.69 9.37 22.12
N SER A 489 16.06 9.18 23.39
CA SER A 489 17.44 9.28 23.87
C SER A 489 18.32 8.10 23.47
N GLU A 490 17.76 6.90 23.31
CA GLU A 490 18.50 5.72 22.87
C GLU A 490 19.01 5.83 21.41
N MET A 491 18.68 6.91 20.69
CA MET A 491 19.10 7.16 19.31
C MET A 491 20.60 7.53 19.14
N LYS A 492 21.33 7.75 20.24
CA LYS A 492 22.73 8.22 20.21
C LYS A 492 23.75 7.08 20.16
#